data_AF-A0A191WID9-F1
#
_entry.id   AF-A0A191WID9-F1
#
_cell.length_a   1.000
_cell.length_b   1.000
_cell.length_c   1.000
_cell.angle_alpha   90.00
_cell.angle_beta   90.00
_cell.angle_gamma   90.00
#
_symmetry.space_group_name_H-M   'P 1'
#
loop_
_entity.id
_entity.type
_entity.pdbx_description
1 polymer ?
#
loop_
_entity_poly.entity_id
_entity_poly.type
_entity_poly.pdbx_seq_one_letter_code
_entity_poly.pdbx_strand_id
1 'polypeptide(L)' 'MEHMKATLMFGAGDVRVETVRAYLEDSIQQVLRGDLDPGRVFDRTVSIDDVPAAYAAMDAREALKVMVAF' A
#
# COMPACT_ATOMS: atom_id res chain seq x y z
N MET A 1 30.68 -2.43 -26.86
CA MET A 1 30.26 -2.09 -25.49
C MET A 1 28.77 -2.39 -25.43
N GLU A 2 28.36 -3.66 -25.37
CA GLU A 2 28.37 -4.53 -24.17
C GLU A 2 27.57 -3.81 -23.06
N HIS A 3 26.36 -4.21 -22.68
CA HIS A 3 25.98 -5.56 -22.26
C HIS A 3 24.60 -6.00 -22.75
N MET A 4 24.59 -7.20 -23.31
CA MET A 4 23.44 -8.08 -23.45
C MET A 4 23.16 -8.75 -22.09
N LYS A 5 21.87 -9.08 -21.87
CA LYS A 5 21.29 -10.09 -20.97
C LYS A 5 20.72 -9.60 -19.64
N ALA A 6 19.40 -9.46 -19.64
CA ALA A 6 18.56 -10.12 -18.64
C ALA A 6 17.24 -10.56 -19.29
N THR A 7 17.33 -11.46 -20.27
CA THR A 7 16.24 -12.44 -20.47
C THR A 7 16.23 -13.30 -19.21
N LEU A 8 15.43 -12.92 -18.23
CA LEU A 8 15.06 -13.79 -17.12
C LEU A 8 13.53 -13.88 -17.09
N MET A 9 13.01 -14.64 -18.05
CA MET A 9 11.71 -15.30 -17.91
C MET A 9 11.90 -16.44 -16.90
N PHE A 10 11.43 -16.25 -15.67
CA PHE A 10 11.24 -17.32 -14.70
C PHE A 10 9.95 -17.08 -13.92
N GLY A 11 8.95 -17.94 -14.15
CA GLY A 11 7.81 -18.14 -13.25
C GLY A 11 6.64 -17.18 -13.43
N ALA A 12 5.42 -17.72 -13.48
CA ALA A 12 4.18 -16.97 -13.52
C ALA A 12 4.04 -16.08 -12.27
N GLY A 13 4.14 -14.76 -12.47
CA GLY A 13 4.04 -13.75 -11.43
C GLY A 13 4.91 -12.56 -11.80
N ASP A 14 4.42 -11.70 -12.69
CA ASP A 14 5.04 -10.40 -12.95
C ASP A 14 5.14 -9.64 -11.62
N VAL A 15 6.33 -9.61 -11.02
CA VAL A 15 6.64 -8.60 -10.00
C VAL A 15 6.75 -7.28 -10.76
N ARG A 16 5.62 -6.60 -10.91
CA ARG A 16 5.56 -5.25 -11.44
C ARG A 16 6.08 -4.33 -10.35
N VAL A 17 7.34 -3.90 -10.50
CA VAL A 17 7.84 -2.73 -9.77
C VAL A 17 7.20 -1.51 -10.43
N GLU A 18 6.03 -1.14 -9.93
CA GLU A 18 5.33 0.06 -10.37
C GLU A 18 5.82 1.27 -9.58
N THR A 19 6.07 2.37 -10.28
CA THR A 19 6.37 3.62 -9.59
C THR A 19 5.07 4.25 -9.11
N VAL A 20 4.99 4.60 -7.83
CA VAL A 20 3.81 5.33 -7.30
C VAL A 20 3.53 6.58 -8.14
N ARG A 21 4.59 7.26 -8.61
CA ARG A 21 4.49 8.44 -9.48
C ARG A 21 3.69 8.21 -10.76
N ALA A 22 3.73 7.01 -11.33
CA ALA A 22 2.99 6.71 -12.56
C ALA A 22 1.46 6.72 -12.36
N TYR A 23 0.97 6.56 -11.13
CA TYR A 23 -0.47 6.42 -10.83
C TYR A 23 -0.99 7.47 -9.85
N LEU A 24 -0.10 8.16 -9.13
CA LEU A 24 -0.47 9.01 -8.01
C LEU A 24 -1.40 10.15 -8.42
N GLU A 25 -1.07 10.87 -9.51
CA GLU A 25 -1.85 12.04 -9.93
C GLU A 25 -3.29 11.65 -10.27
N ASP A 26 -3.46 10.65 -11.14
CA ASP A 26 -4.79 10.16 -11.53
C ASP A 26 -5.58 9.59 -10.35
N SER A 27 -4.89 8.94 -9.40
CA SER A 27 -5.53 8.39 -8.20
C SER A 27 -5.98 9.48 -7.24
N ILE A 28 -5.20 10.55 -7.06
CA ILE A 28 -5.58 11.72 -6.25
C ILE A 28 -6.84 12.35 -6.83
N GLN A 29 -6.90 12.56 -8.15
CA GLN A 29 -8.08 13.16 -8.78
C GLN A 29 -9.34 12.30 -8.58
N GLN A 30 -9.22 10.96 -8.66
CA GLN A 30 -10.34 10.06 -8.39
C GLN A 30 -10.84 10.16 -6.94
N VAL A 31 -9.94 10.29 -5.96
CA VAL A 31 -10.34 10.50 -4.56
C VAL A 31 -11.04 11.86 -4.37
N LEU A 32 -10.50 12.93 -4.97
CA LEU A 32 -11.08 14.26 -4.85
C LEU A 32 -12.46 14.38 -5.50
N ARG A 33 -12.72 13.61 -6.57
CA ARG A 33 -14.05 13.50 -7.20
C ARG A 33 -15.02 12.60 -6.43
N GLY A 34 -14.52 11.80 -5.48
CA GLY A 34 -15.30 10.80 -4.76
C GLY A 34 -15.51 9.49 -5.53
N ASP A 35 -14.79 9.28 -6.64
CA ASP A 35 -14.81 8.01 -7.40
C ASP A 35 -14.17 6.88 -6.56
N LEU A 36 -13.19 7.24 -5.72
CA LEU A 36 -12.52 6.35 -4.78
C LEU A 36 -12.65 6.88 -3.34
N ASP A 37 -13.00 5.98 -2.42
CA ASP A 37 -13.00 6.24 -0.98
C ASP A 37 -12.02 5.30 -0.26
N PRO A 38 -10.71 5.61 -0.29
CA PRO A 38 -9.69 4.77 0.34
C PRO A 38 -9.77 4.80 1.87
N GLY A 39 -10.48 5.77 2.47
CA GLY A 39 -10.63 5.88 3.92
C GLY A 39 -11.31 4.66 4.54
N ARG A 40 -12.15 3.96 3.77
CA ARG A 40 -12.91 2.78 4.23
C ARG A 40 -12.07 1.57 4.63
N VAL A 41 -10.81 1.52 4.20
CA VAL A 41 -9.92 0.40 4.58
C VAL A 41 -9.47 0.50 6.03
N PHE A 42 -9.51 1.69 6.62
CA PHE A 42 -9.15 1.91 8.02
C PHE A 42 -10.27 1.42 8.94
N ASP A 43 -9.99 0.38 9.71
CA ASP A 43 -10.94 -0.24 10.62
C ASP A 43 -10.62 0.03 12.10
N ARG A 44 -9.47 0.66 12.37
CA ARG A 44 -9.04 1.02 13.73
C ARG A 44 -8.25 2.32 13.73
N THR A 45 -8.42 3.11 14.79
CA THR A 45 -7.59 4.30 15.08
C THR A 45 -6.91 4.12 16.43
N VAL A 46 -5.62 4.44 16.51
CA VAL A 46 -4.80 4.29 17.73
C VAL A 46 -3.96 5.54 17.99
N SER A 47 -3.50 5.71 19.22
CA SER A 47 -2.51 6.74 19.56
C SER A 47 -1.10 6.35 19.09
N ILE A 48 -0.16 7.29 19.09
CA ILE A 48 1.25 7.01 18.80
C ILE A 48 1.88 6.01 19.79
N ASP A 49 1.44 6.02 21.05
CA ASP A 49 1.95 5.14 22.10
C ASP A 49 1.50 3.68 21.90
N ASP A 50 0.39 3.46 21.20
CA ASP A 50 -0.22 2.15 20.96
C ASP A 50 0.25 1.48 19.65
N VAL A 51 1.16 2.11 18.89
CA VAL A 51 1.66 1.57 17.61
C VAL A 51 2.18 0.12 17.72
N PRO A 52 2.94 -0.29 18.77
CA PRO A 52 3.36 -1.69 18.90
C PRO A 52 2.19 -2.67 18.97
N ALA A 53 1.13 -2.33 19.72
CA ALA A 53 -0.06 -3.17 19.84
C ALA A 53 -0.86 -3.20 18.51
N ALA A 54 -0.90 -2.08 17.79
CA ALA A 54 -1.51 -2.03 16.46
C ALA A 54 -0.82 -2.95 15.45
N TYR A 55 0.52 -3.04 15.48
CA TYR A 55 1.25 -4.01 14.67
C TYR A 55 0.90 -5.45 15.03
N ALA A 56 0.87 -5.79 16.32
CA ALA A 56 0.48 -7.13 16.78
C ALA A 56 -0.94 -7.50 16.34
N ALA A 57 -1.89 -6.56 16.42
CA ALA A 57 -3.26 -6.77 15.95
C ALA A 57 -3.36 -6.99 14.44
N MET A 58 -2.56 -6.27 13.63
CA MET A 58 -2.51 -6.49 12.18
C MET A 58 -1.88 -7.84 11.82
N ASP A 59 -0.83 -8.26 12.53
CA ASP A 59 -0.19 -9.58 12.37
C ASP A 59 -1.15 -10.73 12.69
N ALA A 60 -1.88 -10.60 13.81
CA ALA A 60 -2.93 -11.53 14.22
C ALA A 60 -4.19 -11.47 13.34
N ARG A 61 -4.26 -10.56 12.35
CA ARG A 61 -5.42 -10.29 11.49
C ARG A 61 -6.69 -9.88 12.26
N GLU A 62 -6.51 -9.24 13.42
CA GLU A 62 -7.58 -8.61 14.21
C GLU A 62 -7.86 -7.17 13.79
N ALA A 63 -6.93 -6.55 13.05
CA ALA A 63 -7.08 -5.26 12.40
C ALA A 63 -6.65 -5.34 10.93
N LEU A 64 -7.40 -4.70 10.03
CA LEU A 64 -7.10 -4.65 8.60
C LEU A 64 -6.11 -3.53 8.27
N LYS A 65 -6.42 -2.30 8.67
CA LYS A 65 -5.59 -1.12 8.47
C LYS A 65 -5.79 -0.12 9.61
N VAL A 66 -4.71 0.21 10.27
CA VAL A 66 -4.74 1.11 11.43
C VAL A 66 -4.37 2.55 11.01
N MET A 67 -5.13 3.52 11.50
CA MET A 67 -4.81 4.94 11.44
C MET A 67 -4.18 5.38 12.76
N VAL A 68 -3.04 6.06 12.71
CA VAL A 68 -2.38 6.63 13.90
C VAL A 68 -2.82 8.08 14.04
N ALA A 69 -3.40 8.43 15.18
CA ALA A 69 -3.80 9.78 15.54
C ALA A 69 -2.77 10.40 16.49
N PHE A 70 -2.60 11.72 16.38
CA PHE A 70 -1.66 12.54 17.14
C PHE A 70 -2.40 13.59 17.97
#